data_AF-A0A6C0UKK4-F1
#
_entry.id   AF-A0A6C0UKK4-F1
#
_cell.length_a   1.000
_cell.length_b   1.000
_cell.length_c   1.000
_cell.angle_alpha   90.00
_cell.angle_beta   90.00
_cell.angle_gamma   90.00
#
_symmetry.space_group_name_H-M   'P 1'
#
loop_
_entity.id
_entity.type
_entity.pdbx_description
1 polymer ?
#
loop_
_entity_poly.entity_id
_entity_poly.type
_entity_poly.pdbx_seq_one_letter_code
_entity_poly.pdbx_strand_id
1 'polypeptide(L)'
;MGQNDSSREVACELTEEQETERSEEVRSRLITNYVGVEESEDGLKIRFEGTEESLLAAARFISSELKCCAFAEYEITVSPPYEETALTITGPDGTREMFRNGLVARLEAKKP
;
A
#
# COMPACT_ATOMS: atom_id res chain seq x y z
N MET A 1 21.77 -30.10 -0.47
CA MET A 1 22.20 -28.89 -1.19
C MET A 1 20.95 -28.29 -1.81
N GLY A 2 20.31 -27.35 -1.10
CA GLY A 2 19.09 -26.69 -1.56
C GLY A 2 19.47 -25.43 -2.32
N GLN A 3 19.08 -25.36 -3.59
CA GLN A 3 19.24 -24.15 -4.40
C GLN A 3 18.01 -23.28 -4.13
N ASN A 4 18.22 -22.17 -3.43
CA ASN A 4 17.24 -21.08 -3.36
C ASN A 4 17.43 -20.25 -4.64
N ASP A 5 16.55 -20.47 -5.61
CA ASP A 5 16.49 -19.71 -6.85
C ASP A 5 15.89 -18.32 -6.56
N SER A 6 16.73 -17.29 -6.68
CA SER A 6 16.41 -15.88 -6.41
C SER A 6 15.93 -15.16 -7.66
N SER A 7 14.86 -15.65 -8.30
CA SER A 7 14.17 -14.92 -9.37
C SER A 7 12.73 -14.61 -8.97
N ARG A 8 12.54 -13.57 -8.15
CA ARG A 8 11.24 -12.90 -8.02
C ARG A 8 11.12 -11.90 -9.15
N GLU A 9 10.91 -12.39 -10.37
CA GLU A 9 10.52 -11.55 -11.50
C GLU A 9 9.13 -10.97 -11.22
N VAL A 10 9.02 -9.65 -11.35
CA VAL A 10 7.77 -8.90 -11.20
C VAL A 10 6.84 -9.30 -12.35
N ALA A 11 5.96 -10.26 -12.11
CA ALA A 11 4.90 -10.64 -13.03
C ALA A 11 3.61 -9.90 -12.65
N CYS A 12 3.48 -8.66 -13.08
CA CYS A 12 2.22 -7.95 -13.01
C CYS A 12 1.28 -8.58 -14.06
N GLU A 13 0.47 -9.56 -13.65
CA GLU A 13 -0.42 -10.35 -14.53
C GLU A 13 -1.74 -9.63 -14.90
N LEU A 14 -1.83 -8.32 -14.67
CA LEU A 14 -3.03 -7.52 -14.93
C LEU A 14 -2.90 -6.80 -16.27
N THR A 15 -3.99 -6.76 -17.05
CA THR A 15 -4.04 -5.87 -18.23
C THR A 15 -4.15 -4.41 -17.78
N GLU A 16 -3.65 -3.46 -18.57
CA GLU A 16 -3.67 -2.01 -18.26
C GLU A 16 -5.08 -1.47 -17.96
N GLU A 17 -6.09 -2.05 -18.62
CA GLU A 17 -7.51 -1.71 -18.43
C GLU A 17 -8.05 -2.22 -17.07
N GLN A 18 -7.65 -3.43 -16.66
CA GLN A 18 -7.97 -4.01 -15.36
C GLN A 18 -7.21 -3.35 -14.21
N GLU A 19 -6.05 -2.74 -14.49
CA GLU A 19 -5.33 -1.87 -13.56
C GLU A 19 -6.09 -0.55 -13.40
N THR A 20 -6.57 0.06 -14.48
CA THR A 20 -7.21 1.40 -14.43
C THR A 20 -8.54 1.40 -13.67
N GLU A 21 -9.54 0.60 -14.04
CA GLU A 21 -10.88 0.65 -13.42
C GLU A 21 -10.87 0.20 -11.95
N ARG A 22 -10.06 -0.81 -11.62
CA ARG A 22 -9.99 -1.37 -10.26
C ARG A 22 -9.15 -0.50 -9.32
N SER A 23 -8.16 0.20 -9.86
CA SER A 23 -7.26 1.03 -9.09
C SER A 23 -7.87 2.41 -8.82
N GLU A 24 -8.72 2.98 -9.69
CA GLU A 24 -9.29 4.31 -9.44
C GLU A 24 -10.24 4.39 -8.23
N GLU A 25 -11.18 3.46 -8.05
CA GLU A 25 -12.11 3.49 -6.90
C GLU A 25 -11.36 3.29 -5.58
N VAL A 26 -10.45 2.30 -5.53
CA VAL A 26 -9.64 2.01 -4.34
C VAL A 26 -8.71 3.18 -4.02
N ARG A 27 -8.05 3.74 -5.04
CA ARG A 27 -7.14 4.88 -4.90
C ARG A 27 -7.88 6.15 -4.48
N SER A 28 -9.07 6.39 -5.01
CA SER A 28 -9.92 7.53 -4.62
C SER A 28 -10.33 7.47 -3.13
N ARG A 29 -10.67 6.27 -2.63
CA ARG A 29 -10.98 6.08 -1.20
C ARG A 29 -9.76 6.25 -0.30
N LEU A 30 -8.60 5.73 -0.70
CA LEU A 30 -7.35 5.93 0.05
C LEU A 30 -6.94 7.40 0.11
N ILE A 31 -7.10 8.15 -0.99
CA ILE A 31 -6.83 9.59 -1.04
C ILE A 31 -7.78 10.35 -0.10
N THR A 32 -9.08 10.09 -0.21
CA THR A 32 -10.11 10.79 0.57
C THR A 32 -9.89 10.62 2.07
N ASN A 33 -9.53 9.41 2.49
CA ASN A 33 -9.41 9.09 3.91
C ASN A 33 -7.98 9.22 4.44
N TYR A 34 -7.04 9.80 3.68
CA TYR A 34 -5.64 9.93 4.07
C TYR A 34 -5.45 10.95 5.19
N VAL A 35 -4.96 10.47 6.34
CA VAL A 35 -4.69 11.30 7.52
C VAL A 35 -3.25 11.80 7.48
N GLY A 36 -2.28 10.89 7.28
CA GLY A 36 -0.87 11.23 7.24
C GLY A 36 0.04 10.02 7.07
N VAL A 37 1.35 10.26 7.01
CA VAL A 37 2.38 9.23 6.91
C VAL A 37 3.43 9.45 7.99
N GLU A 38 3.94 8.35 8.54
CA GLU A 38 5.10 8.30 9.41
C GLU A 38 6.16 7.44 8.72
N GLU A 39 7.36 7.99 8.58
CA GLU A 39 8.50 7.26 7.99
C GLU A 39 9.36 6.68 9.10
N SER A 40 9.78 5.43 8.94
CA SER A 40 10.76 4.79 9.80
C SER A 40 11.99 4.37 8.98
N GLU A 41 13.01 3.83 9.66
CA GLU A 41 14.16 3.24 8.99
C GLU A 41 13.74 1.98 8.21
N ASP A 42 12.79 1.22 8.75
CA ASP A 42 12.35 -0.07 8.20
C ASP A 42 11.23 0.05 7.13
N GLY A 43 10.64 1.24 6.94
CA GLY A 43 9.55 1.41 5.99
C GLY A 43 8.69 2.66 6.18
N LEU A 44 7.40 2.51 5.89
CA LEU A 44 6.39 3.56 5.97
C LEU A 44 5.17 3.08 6.75
N LYS A 45 4.57 3.96 7.53
CA LYS A 45 3.27 3.75 8.15
C LYS A 45 2.32 4.84 7.69
N ILE A 46 1.28 4.45 6.96
CA ILE A 46 0.28 5.35 6.38
C ILE A 46 -0.98 5.25 7.21
N ARG A 47 -1.47 6.39 7.70
CA ARG A 47 -2.65 6.48 8.55
C ARG A 47 -3.84 6.98 7.75
N PHE A 48 -4.96 6.30 7.91
CA PHE A 48 -6.25 6.60 7.31
C PHE A 48 -7.31 6.75 8.39
N GLU A 49 -8.40 7.46 8.08
CA GLU A 49 -9.55 7.52 8.96
C GLU A 49 -10.05 6.11 9.32
N GLY A 50 -10.44 5.90 10.57
CA GLY A 50 -11.00 4.62 11.03
C GLY A 50 -12.41 4.39 10.50
N THR A 51 -12.51 4.06 9.22
CA THR A 51 -13.79 3.69 8.58
C THR A 51 -13.67 2.30 7.97
N GLU A 52 -14.81 1.61 7.82
CA GLU A 52 -14.87 0.35 7.08
C GLU A 52 -14.29 0.50 5.67
N GLU A 53 -14.55 1.65 5.05
CA GLU A 53 -14.08 1.98 3.70
C GLU A 53 -12.55 2.06 3.62
N SER A 54 -11.90 2.68 4.61
CA SER A 54 -10.43 2.74 4.71
C SER A 54 -9.82 1.35 4.86
N LEU A 55 -10.39 0.51 5.73
CA LEU A 55 -9.94 -0.86 5.94
C LEU A 55 -10.04 -1.69 4.65
N LEU A 56 -11.19 -1.66 3.99
CA LEU A 56 -11.41 -2.38 2.73
C LEU A 56 -10.51 -1.85 1.62
N ALA A 57 -10.29 -0.54 1.55
CA ALA A 57 -9.38 0.06 0.57
C ALA A 57 -7.92 -0.36 0.80
N ALA A 58 -7.44 -0.36 2.06
CA ALA A 58 -6.10 -0.81 2.41
C ALA A 58 -5.90 -2.31 2.06
N ALA A 59 -6.86 -3.17 2.40
CA ALA A 59 -6.79 -4.59 2.07
C ALA A 59 -6.75 -4.85 0.55
N ARG A 60 -7.55 -4.12 -0.23
CA ARG A 60 -7.55 -4.21 -1.71
C ARG A 60 -6.26 -3.69 -2.32
N PHE A 61 -5.69 -2.63 -1.75
CA PHE A 61 -4.39 -2.12 -2.14
C PHE A 61 -3.30 -3.19 -1.94
N ILE A 62 -3.18 -3.77 -0.74
CA ILE A 62 -2.23 -4.87 -0.49
C ILE A 62 -2.44 -6.02 -1.46
N SER A 63 -3.69 -6.46 -1.68
CA SER A 63 -3.98 -7.55 -2.62
C SER A 63 -3.50 -7.26 -4.05
N SER A 64 -3.44 -6.00 -4.45
CA SER A 64 -2.91 -5.57 -5.74
C SER A 64 -1.39 -5.49 -5.73
N GLU A 65 -0.82 -4.88 -4.70
CA GLU A 65 0.63 -4.77 -4.54
C GLU A 65 1.30 -6.14 -4.41
N LEU A 66 0.67 -7.15 -3.81
CA LEU A 66 1.24 -8.50 -3.75
C LEU A 66 1.49 -9.11 -5.14
N LYS A 67 0.86 -8.61 -6.21
CA LYS A 67 1.12 -9.06 -7.59
C LYS A 67 2.35 -8.40 -8.21
N CYS A 68 2.64 -7.15 -7.87
CA CYS A 68 3.68 -6.36 -8.55
C CYS A 68 4.85 -5.97 -7.61
N CYS A 69 4.65 -6.07 -6.30
CA CYS A 69 5.53 -5.70 -5.19
C CYS A 69 5.59 -6.81 -4.12
N ALA A 70 5.74 -8.07 -4.56
CA ALA A 70 5.77 -9.26 -3.69
C ALA A 70 7.00 -9.36 -2.77
N PHE A 71 7.92 -8.40 -2.84
CA PHE A 71 9.11 -8.32 -2.00
C PHE A 71 8.88 -7.55 -0.69
N ALA A 72 7.80 -6.77 -0.60
CA ALA A 72 7.47 -5.98 0.58
C ALA A 72 6.53 -6.76 1.52
N GLU A 73 6.60 -6.41 2.80
CA GLU A 73 5.71 -6.89 3.84
C GLU A 73 4.67 -5.80 4.16
N TYR A 74 3.44 -6.23 4.42
CA TYR A 74 2.32 -5.33 4.63
C TYR A 74 1.57 -5.73 5.90
N GLU A 75 1.25 -4.75 6.74
CA GLU A 75 0.44 -4.94 7.95
C GLU A 75 -0.68 -3.90 7.98
N ILE A 76 -1.89 -4.34 8.34
CA ILE A 76 -3.00 -3.44 8.65
C ILE A 76 -3.28 -3.51 10.15
N THR A 77 -3.17 -2.37 10.82
CA THR A 77 -3.61 -2.21 12.20
C THR A 77 -4.91 -1.41 12.25
N VAL A 78 -5.91 -1.88 13.00
CA VAL A 78 -7.16 -1.16 13.23
C VAL A 78 -7.35 -1.02 14.73
N SER A 79 -7.58 0.22 15.21
CA SER A 79 -7.80 0.50 16.63
C SER A 79 -9.29 0.68 16.92
N PRO A 80 -9.92 -0.19 17.74
CA PRO A 80 -11.30 0.00 18.20
C PRO A 80 -11.43 1.29 19.02
N PRO A 81 -12.53 2.05 18.89
CA PRO A 81 -13.76 1.77 18.12
C PRO A 81 -13.73 2.30 16.66
N TYR A 82 -12.73 1.94 15.86
CA TYR A 82 -12.46 2.48 14.53
C TYR A 82 -12.02 3.94 14.57
N GLU A 83 -11.03 4.27 15.41
CA GLU A 83 -10.45 5.62 15.41
C GLU A 83 -9.51 5.81 14.22
N GLU A 84 -8.77 4.76 13.87
CA GLU A 84 -7.74 4.83 12.84
C GLU A 84 -7.53 3.46 12.16
N THR A 85 -7.24 3.49 10.86
CA THR A 85 -6.65 2.37 10.13
C THR A 85 -5.23 2.74 9.74
N ALA A 86 -4.24 1.95 10.13
CA ALA A 86 -2.85 2.14 9.74
C ALA A 86 -2.39 1.01 8.81
N LEU A 87 -1.78 1.39 7.68
CA LEU A 87 -1.09 0.49 6.75
C LEU A 87 0.42 0.66 6.94
N THR A 88 1.08 -0.37 7.44
CA THR A 88 2.53 -0.43 7.52
C THR A 88 3.07 -1.19 6.31
N ILE A 89 4.08 -0.63 5.65
CA ILE A 89 4.78 -1.24 4.52
C ILE A 89 6.27 -1.25 4.84
N THR A 90 6.86 -2.44 4.93
CA THR A 90 8.30 -2.64 5.18
C THR A 90 8.89 -3.53 4.09
N GLY A 91 10.22 -3.58 4.00
CA GLY A 91 10.88 -4.40 2.99
C GLY A 91 12.38 -4.13 2.86
N PRO A 92 13.04 -4.73 1.86
CA PRO A 92 14.46 -4.52 1.60
C PRO A 92 14.79 -3.06 1.30
N ASP A 93 16.08 -2.73 1.32
CA ASP A 93 16.60 -1.39 1.01
C ASP A 93 15.99 -0.82 -0.28
N GLY A 94 15.52 0.42 -0.20
CA GLY A 94 14.82 1.11 -1.28
C GLY A 94 13.29 0.99 -1.26
N THR A 95 12.72 0.06 -0.48
CA THR A 95 11.24 -0.09 -0.35
C THR A 95 10.58 1.20 0.12
N ARG A 96 11.13 1.82 1.18
CA ARG A 96 10.63 3.08 1.71
C ARG A 96 10.58 4.19 0.66
N GLU A 97 11.67 4.38 -0.09
CA GLU A 97 11.76 5.43 -1.11
C GLU A 97 10.79 5.18 -2.27
N MET A 98 10.66 3.93 -2.70
CA MET A 98 9.74 3.53 -3.75
C MET A 98 8.28 3.84 -3.38
N PHE A 99 7.82 3.42 -2.20
CA PHE A 99 6.45 3.70 -1.76
C PHE A 99 6.23 5.18 -1.40
N ARG A 100 7.27 5.89 -0.94
CA ARG A 100 7.19 7.33 -0.70
C ARG A 100 6.94 8.10 -2.00
N ASN A 101 7.77 7.84 -3.02
CA ASN A 101 7.69 8.54 -4.30
C ASN A 101 6.48 8.07 -5.15
N GLY A 102 6.03 6.83 -4.96
CA GLY A 102 4.93 6.25 -5.71
C GLY A 102 3.56 6.44 -5.06
N LEU A 103 3.39 5.99 -3.82
CA LEU A 103 2.10 5.99 -3.13
C LEU A 103 1.89 7.27 -2.32
N VAL A 104 2.80 7.61 -1.41
CA VAL A 104 2.64 8.75 -0.49
C VAL A 104 2.55 10.07 -1.26
N ALA A 105 3.45 10.30 -2.22
CA ALA A 105 3.41 11.50 -3.04
C ALA A 105 2.06 11.70 -3.75
N ARG A 106 1.39 10.61 -4.17
CA ARG A 106 0.06 10.67 -4.79
C ARG A 106 -1.06 10.96 -3.79
N LEU A 107 -0.96 10.42 -2.57
CA LEU A 107 -1.92 10.69 -1.48
C LEU A 107 -1.85 12.16 -1.05
N GLU A 108 -0.63 12.71 -0.93
CA GLU A 108 -0.42 14.10 -0.53
C GLU A 108 -0.79 15.11 -1.63
N ALA A 109 -0.47 14.82 -2.90
CA ALA A 109 -0.75 15.71 -4.02
C ALA A 109 -2.25 15.94 -4.30
N LYS A 110 -3.13 15.11 -3.73
CA LYS A 110 -4.57 15.15 -3.95
C LYS A 110 -5.38 15.47 -2.68
N LYS A 111 -4.71 15.87 -1.59
CA LYS A 111 -5.40 16.43 -0.42
C LYS A 111 -5.98 17.80 -0.83
N PRO A 112 -7.30 18.04 -0.71
CA PRO A 112 -7.91 19.32 -1.08
C PRO A 112 -7.43 20.48 -0.21
#